data_AF-A0A3Q8WA70-F1
#
_entry.id   AF-A0A3Q8WA70-F1
#
_cell.length_a   1.000
_cell.length_b   1.000
_cell.length_c   1.000
_cell.angle_alpha   90.00
_cell.angle_beta   90.00
_cell.angle_gamma   90.00
#
_symmetry.space_group_name_H-M   'P 1'
#
loop_
_entity.id
_entity.type
_entity.pdbx_description
1 polymer ?
#
loop_
_entity_poly.entity_id
_entity_poly.type
_entity_poly.pdbx_seq_one_letter_code
_entity_poly.pdbx_strand_id
1 'polypeptide(L)'
;MTHRTDLAQPDEALRRAREDLPVAAQLLHAVADLISDHQPEQPLTTTALGLAFSSAGANVLAQYPGAVRDAALLKALAALVALGDGDVITQGITGGEYALRLRLAARNA
;
A
#
# COMPACT_ATOMS: atom_id res chain seq x y z
N MET A 1 11.01 33.06 8.64
CA MET A 1 11.72 31.95 7.96
C MET A 1 11.45 30.71 8.77
N THR A 2 10.45 29.92 8.35
CA THR A 2 9.81 28.92 9.23
C THR A 2 10.28 27.52 8.84
N HIS A 3 10.76 26.78 9.83
CA HIS A 3 11.18 25.37 9.81
C HIS A 3 10.32 24.49 8.88
N ARG A 4 10.79 24.22 7.66
CA ARG A 4 10.19 23.21 6.75
C ARG A 4 11.13 22.02 6.48
N THR A 5 12.30 22.01 7.11
CA THR A 5 13.40 21.09 6.81
C THR A 5 13.30 19.76 7.56
N ASP A 6 12.50 19.68 8.63
CA ASP A 6 12.51 18.55 9.57
C ASP A 6 11.61 17.37 9.15
N LEU A 7 10.59 17.58 8.31
CA LEU A 7 9.69 16.51 7.83
C LEU A 7 10.20 15.82 6.56
N ALA A 8 10.99 16.53 5.74
CA ALA A 8 11.55 15.96 4.51
C ALA A 8 12.58 14.85 4.78
N GLN A 9 13.27 14.93 5.93
CA GLN A 9 14.31 13.99 6.35
C GLN A 9 13.76 12.62 6.81
N PRO A 10 12.71 12.55 7.66
CA PRO A 10 12.04 11.28 7.99
C PRO A 10 11.33 10.68 6.78
N ASP A 11 10.73 11.48 5.90
CA ASP A 11 10.07 10.97 4.68
C ASP A 11 11.08 10.33 3.72
N GLU A 12 12.27 10.92 3.56
CA GLU A 12 13.38 10.36 2.79
C GLU A 12 13.89 9.04 3.39
N ALA A 13 14.09 8.99 4.71
CA ALA A 13 14.53 7.79 5.39
C ALA A 13 13.51 6.65 5.24
N LEU A 14 12.22 6.97 5.34
CA LEU A 14 11.12 6.02 5.13
C LEU A 14 11.08 5.52 3.69
N ARG A 15 11.33 6.40 2.72
CA ARG A 15 11.41 6.02 1.30
C ARG A 15 12.55 5.03 1.04
N ARG A 16 13.75 5.30 1.55
CA ARG A 16 14.89 4.38 1.39
C ARG A 16 14.66 3.04 2.05
N ALA A 17 14.12 3.02 3.26
CA ALA A 17 13.78 1.78 3.95
C ALA A 17 12.77 0.92 3.15
N ARG A 18 11.93 1.53 2.29
CA ARG A 18 11.03 0.80 1.40
C ARG A 18 11.73 0.21 0.18
N GLU A 19 12.78 0.84 -0.33
CA GLU A 19 13.52 0.32 -1.49
C GLU A 19 14.17 -1.03 -1.18
N ASP A 20 14.49 -1.28 0.10
CA ASP A 20 15.03 -2.56 0.60
C ASP A 20 13.96 -3.67 0.75
N LEU A 21 12.66 -3.33 0.64
CA LEU A 21 11.59 -4.31 0.78
C LEU A 21 11.37 -5.12 -0.51
N PRO A 22 10.83 -6.34 -0.41
CA PRO A 22 10.29 -7.04 -1.57
C PRO A 22 9.28 -6.18 -2.34
N VAL A 23 9.28 -6.25 -3.67
CA VAL A 23 8.41 -5.43 -4.54
C VAL A 23 6.93 -5.57 -4.17
N ALA A 24 6.50 -6.77 -3.73
CA ALA A 24 5.15 -7.01 -3.25
C ALA A 24 4.81 -6.20 -1.98
N ALA A 25 5.74 -6.13 -1.02
CA ALA A 25 5.60 -5.33 0.19
C ALA A 25 5.61 -3.83 -0.13
N GLN A 26 6.45 -3.39 -1.07
CA GLN A 26 6.44 -2.00 -1.56
C GLN A 26 5.07 -1.61 -2.15
N LEU A 27 4.49 -2.49 -2.98
CA LEU A 27 3.16 -2.28 -3.56
C LEU A 27 2.09 -2.13 -2.47
N LEU A 28 2.05 -3.06 -1.50
CA LEU A 28 1.07 -3.02 -0.41
C LEU A 28 1.20 -1.76 0.46
N HIS A 29 2.43 -1.32 0.73
CA HIS A 29 2.69 -0.08 1.43
C HIS A 29 2.23 1.15 0.64
N ALA A 30 2.48 1.20 -0.67
CA ALA A 30 2.03 2.30 -1.52
C ALA A 30 0.50 2.40 -1.58
N VAL A 31 -0.20 1.25 -1.66
CA VAL A 31 -1.67 1.23 -1.58
C VAL A 31 -2.17 1.73 -0.22
N ALA A 32 -1.53 1.28 0.87
CA ALA A 32 -1.90 1.69 2.22
C ALA A 32 -1.81 3.20 2.43
N ASP A 33 -0.78 3.84 1.87
CA ASP A 33 -0.61 5.30 1.96
C ASP A 33 -1.66 6.03 1.16
N LEU A 34 -1.92 5.62 -0.09
CA LEU A 34 -2.96 6.24 -0.92
C LEU A 34 -4.34 6.22 -0.26
N ILE A 35 -4.66 5.13 0.45
CA ILE A 35 -5.91 5.01 1.20
C ILE A 35 -5.88 5.87 2.48
N SER A 36 -4.74 5.88 3.19
CA SER A 36 -4.60 6.65 4.44
C SER A 36 -4.64 8.16 4.23
N ASP A 37 -4.09 8.63 3.10
CA ASP A 37 -3.88 10.06 2.86
C ASP A 37 -5.13 10.80 2.41
N HIS A 38 -6.06 10.11 1.73
CA HIS A 38 -7.25 10.79 1.19
C HIS A 38 -8.35 10.96 2.25
N GLN A 39 -8.81 9.89 2.92
CA GLN A 39 -9.89 9.94 3.91
C GLN A 39 -9.87 8.70 4.84
N PRO A 40 -8.98 8.64 5.84
CA PRO A 40 -8.76 7.43 6.62
C PRO A 40 -9.95 7.06 7.51
N GLU A 41 -10.76 8.04 7.93
CA GLU A 41 -11.93 7.87 8.79
C GLU A 41 -13.16 7.34 8.02
N GLN A 42 -13.17 7.47 6.68
CA GLN A 42 -14.34 7.12 5.89
C GLN A 42 -14.37 5.63 5.54
N PRO A 43 -15.57 5.03 5.39
CA PRO A 43 -15.70 3.68 4.88
C PRO A 43 -14.97 3.51 3.56
N LEU A 44 -14.10 2.49 3.49
CA LEU A 44 -13.41 2.15 2.27
C LEU A 44 -14.40 1.60 1.25
N THR A 45 -14.32 2.07 0.02
CA THR A 45 -15.11 1.54 -1.10
C THR A 45 -14.23 0.70 -2.02
N THR A 46 -14.83 -0.28 -2.70
CA THR A 46 -14.15 -1.08 -3.72
C THR A 46 -13.55 -0.20 -4.81
N THR A 47 -14.22 0.89 -5.18
CA THR A 47 -13.74 1.86 -6.16
C THR A 47 -12.47 2.57 -5.68
N ALA A 48 -12.47 3.09 -4.44
CA ALA A 48 -11.30 3.75 -3.87
C ALA A 48 -10.11 2.77 -3.77
N LEU A 49 -10.37 1.53 -3.35
CA LEU A 49 -9.34 0.50 -3.30
C LEU A 49 -8.76 0.16 -4.68
N GLY A 50 -9.63 -0.01 -5.69
CA GLY A 50 -9.20 -0.30 -7.07
C GLY A 50 -8.35 0.83 -7.68
N LEU A 51 -8.70 2.09 -7.38
CA LEU A 51 -7.90 3.25 -7.78
C LEU A 51 -6.54 3.28 -7.07
N ALA A 52 -6.51 2.99 -5.76
CA ALA A 52 -5.28 2.92 -5.00
C ALA A 52 -4.32 1.83 -5.54
N PHE A 53 -4.82 0.63 -5.83
CA PHE A 53 -4.02 -0.43 -6.46
C PHE A 53 -3.50 -0.05 -7.84
N SER A 54 -4.35 0.58 -8.66
CA SER A 54 -3.97 1.00 -10.00
C SER A 54 -2.88 2.07 -9.97
N SER A 55 -3.03 3.08 -9.10
CA SER A 55 -2.05 4.16 -8.92
C SER A 55 -0.74 3.65 -8.30
N ALA A 56 -0.81 2.84 -7.25
CA ALA A 56 0.36 2.22 -6.64
C ALA A 56 1.09 1.29 -7.62
N GLY A 57 0.36 0.49 -8.40
CA GLY A 57 0.91 -0.37 -9.44
C GLY A 57 1.62 0.42 -10.53
N ALA A 58 1.02 1.51 -11.01
CA ALA A 58 1.65 2.40 -11.99
C ALA A 58 2.94 3.03 -11.45
N ASN A 59 3.00 3.36 -10.16
CA ASN A 59 4.18 3.99 -9.55
C ASN A 59 5.28 2.97 -9.22
N VAL A 60 4.94 1.88 -8.53
CA VAL A 60 5.90 0.89 -8.03
C VAL A 60 6.33 -0.08 -9.13
N LEU A 61 5.39 -0.59 -9.93
CA LEU A 61 5.67 -1.70 -10.85
C LEU A 61 6.24 -1.22 -12.19
N ALA A 62 6.02 0.03 -12.59
CA ALA A 62 6.44 0.55 -13.90
C ALA A 62 7.95 0.44 -14.15
N GLN A 63 8.77 0.43 -13.10
CA GLN A 63 10.22 0.30 -13.21
C GLN A 63 10.73 -1.15 -13.36
N TYR A 64 9.88 -2.15 -13.13
CA TYR A 64 10.29 -3.56 -13.15
C TYR A 64 9.94 -4.27 -14.46
N PRO A 65 10.65 -5.35 -14.85
CA PRO A 65 10.27 -6.23 -15.95
C PRO A 65 8.95 -6.95 -15.69
N GLY A 66 8.20 -7.31 -16.75
CA GLY A 66 6.88 -7.95 -16.65
C GLY A 66 6.82 -9.15 -15.69
N ALA A 67 7.77 -10.09 -15.79
CA ALA A 67 7.81 -11.26 -14.91
C ALA A 67 7.96 -10.90 -13.41
N VAL A 68 8.69 -9.82 -13.09
CA VAL A 68 8.83 -9.33 -11.71
C VAL A 68 7.53 -8.68 -11.24
N ARG A 69 6.84 -7.94 -12.11
CA ARG A 69 5.53 -7.35 -11.81
C ARG A 69 4.50 -8.42 -11.48
N ASP A 70 4.41 -9.45 -12.32
CA ASP A 70 3.44 -10.53 -12.16
C ASP A 70 3.70 -11.32 -10.87
N ALA A 71 4.97 -11.64 -10.60
CA ALA A 71 5.35 -12.32 -9.36
C ALA A 71 5.05 -11.45 -8.11
N ALA A 72 5.31 -10.14 -8.17
CA ALA A 72 5.02 -9.23 -7.07
C ALA A 72 3.52 -9.10 -6.82
N LEU A 73 2.70 -8.99 -7.88
CA LEU A 73 1.24 -8.94 -7.78
C LEU A 73 0.67 -10.23 -7.15
N LEU A 74 1.13 -11.40 -7.62
CA LEU A 74 0.71 -12.68 -7.05
C LEU A 74 1.03 -12.79 -5.57
N LYS A 75 2.25 -12.38 -5.15
CA LYS A 75 2.64 -12.37 -3.74
C LYS A 75 1.82 -11.39 -2.90
N ALA A 76 1.57 -10.18 -3.41
CA ALA A 76 0.76 -9.19 -2.72
C ALA A 76 -0.69 -9.69 -2.51
N LEU A 77 -1.28 -10.30 -3.53
CA LEU A 77 -2.61 -10.91 -3.44
C LEU A 77 -2.64 -12.09 -2.44
N ALA A 78 -1.62 -12.96 -2.48
CA ALA A 78 -1.52 -14.07 -1.53
C ALA A 78 -1.42 -13.59 -0.07
N ALA A 79 -0.65 -12.52 0.18
CA ALA A 79 -0.54 -11.92 1.51
C ALA A 79 -1.86 -11.33 2.01
N LEU A 80 -2.68 -10.76 1.12
CA LEU A 80 -4.02 -10.25 1.46
C LEU A 80 -5.01 -11.37 1.75
N VAL A 81 -4.99 -12.44 0.96
CA VAL A 81 -5.82 -13.62 1.20
C VAL A 81 -5.49 -14.25 2.54
N ALA A 82 -4.21 -14.30 2.92
CA ALA A 82 -3.77 -14.83 4.21
C ALA A 82 -4.31 -14.04 5.42
N LEU A 83 -4.69 -12.76 5.24
CA LEU A 83 -5.35 -11.96 6.28
C LEU A 83 -6.86 -12.17 6.36
N GLY A 84 -7.46 -12.96 5.46
CA GLY A 84 -8.90 -13.19 5.44
C GLY A 84 -9.71 -11.99 4.94
N ASP A 85 -9.11 -11.11 4.13
CA ASP A 85 -9.71 -9.83 3.72
C ASP A 85 -10.82 -9.93 2.65
N GLY A 86 -11.30 -11.13 2.33
CA GLY A 86 -12.25 -11.38 1.22
C GLY A 86 -13.59 -10.62 1.33
N ASP A 87 -14.06 -10.33 2.55
CA ASP A 87 -15.35 -9.66 2.81
C ASP A 87 -15.20 -8.37 3.65
N VAL A 88 -13.99 -7.85 3.80
CA VAL A 88 -13.74 -6.81 4.82
C VAL A 88 -14.25 -5.43 4.37
N ILE A 89 -14.26 -5.18 3.06
CA ILE A 89 -14.80 -3.95 2.48
C ILE A 89 -16.33 -3.92 2.60
N THR A 90 -17.01 -5.07 2.44
CA THR A 90 -18.47 -5.15 2.55
C THR A 90 -18.95 -5.02 4.00
N GLN A 91 -18.07 -5.21 4.97
CA GLN A 91 -18.31 -4.99 6.40
C GLN A 91 -18.18 -3.52 6.85
N GLY A 92 -17.85 -2.60 5.94
CA GLY A 92 -17.78 -1.17 6.25
C GLY A 92 -16.51 -0.73 6.98
N ILE A 93 -15.40 -1.43 6.79
CA ILE A 93 -14.09 -1.03 7.32
C ILE A 93 -13.72 0.39 6.86
N THR A 94 -13.07 1.17 7.72
CA THR A 94 -12.52 2.47 7.33
C THR A 94 -11.26 2.33 6.48
N GLY A 95 -10.93 3.36 5.72
CA GLY A 95 -9.69 3.41 4.94
C GLY A 95 -8.44 3.23 5.81
N GLY A 96 -8.40 3.87 6.99
CA GLY A 96 -7.28 3.80 7.93
C GLY A 96 -7.09 2.39 8.50
N GLU A 97 -8.19 1.73 8.90
CA GLU A 97 -8.14 0.34 9.37
C GLU A 97 -7.65 -0.61 8.28
N TYR A 98 -8.15 -0.47 7.04
CA TYR A 98 -7.69 -1.31 5.94
C TYR A 98 -6.23 -1.05 5.58
N ALA A 99 -5.77 0.21 5.65
CA ALA A 99 -4.37 0.54 5.44
C ALA A 99 -3.44 -0.11 6.49
N LEU A 100 -3.88 -0.25 7.75
CA LEU A 100 -3.13 -1.01 8.75
C LEU A 100 -3.05 -2.50 8.40
N ARG A 101 -4.14 -3.09 7.87
CA ARG A 101 -4.14 -4.48 7.38
C ARG A 101 -3.19 -4.68 6.21
N LEU A 102 -3.18 -3.76 5.24
CA LEU A 102 -2.22 -3.78 4.14
C LEU A 102 -0.76 -3.73 4.63
N ARG A 103 -0.47 -2.88 5.62
CA ARG A 103 0.86 -2.80 6.25
C ARG A 103 1.22 -4.08 7.00
N LEU A 104 0.24 -4.80 7.55
CA LEU A 104 0.44 -6.12 8.14
C LEU A 104 0.72 -7.18 7.08
N ALA A 105 -0.06 -7.20 5.99
CA ALA A 105 0.15 -8.11 4.85
C ALA A 105 1.55 -7.93 4.24
N ALA A 106 2.02 -6.68 4.14
CA ALA A 106 3.33 -6.35 3.61
C ALA A 106 4.48 -7.01 4.38
N ARG A 107 4.31 -7.34 5.66
CA ARG A 107 5.33 -8.06 6.46
C ARG A 107 5.51 -9.52 6.05
N ASN A 108 4.52 -10.07 5.36
CA ASN A 108 4.46 -11.47 4.96
C ASN A 108 4.59 -11.66 3.43
N ALA A 109 4.84 -10.57 2.68
CA ALA A 109 4.83 -10.51 1.21
C ALA A 109 6.24 -10.63 0.59
#